data_AF-A0A2A5M7D7-F1
#
_entry.id   AF-A0A2A5M7D7-F1
#
_cell.length_a   1.000
_cell.length_b   1.000
_cell.length_c   1.000
_cell.angle_alpha   90.00
_cell.angle_beta   90.00
_cell.angle_gamma   90.00
#
_symmetry.space_group_name_H-M   'P 1'
#
loop_
_entity.id
_entity.type
_entity.pdbx_description
1 polymer ?
#
loop_
_entity_poly.entity_id
_entity_poly.type
_entity_poly.pdbx_seq_one_letter_code
_entity_poly.pdbx_strand_id
1 'polypeptide(L)'
;MKKNLIIVESPAKAKTIGNFLGKDYEVIASKGHIRDLPKSSFGIKIEDDEFIPEYRITSDHSALVKELKSKAKDAKEVYLATDEDREGEAIAYHIAKAIG
;
A
#
# COMPACT_ATOMS: atom_id res chain seq x y z
N MET A 1 -9.70 -12.64 18.44
CA MET A 1 -10.45 -12.41 17.20
C MET A 1 -9.51 -11.79 16.18
N LYS A 2 -9.66 -12.08 14.88
CA LYS A 2 -8.89 -11.40 13.82
C LYS A 2 -9.23 -9.92 13.84
N LYS A 3 -8.22 -9.05 13.84
CA LYS A 3 -8.40 -7.60 13.78
C LYS A 3 -8.66 -7.16 12.35
N ASN A 4 -9.29 -6.00 12.19
CA ASN A 4 -9.32 -5.30 10.90
C ASN A 4 -7.97 -4.61 10.68
N LEU A 5 -7.49 -4.59 9.44
CA LEU A 5 -6.25 -3.90 9.07
C LEU A 5 -6.59 -2.60 8.35
N ILE A 6 -6.00 -1.49 8.79
CA ILE A 6 -6.08 -0.20 8.10
C ILE A 6 -4.69 0.17 7.63
N ILE A 7 -4.54 0.47 6.35
CA ILE A 7 -3.29 0.93 5.76
C ILE A 7 -3.45 2.39 5.38
N VAL A 8 -2.58 3.25 5.92
CA VAL A 8 -2.51 4.69 5.62
C VAL A 8 -1.16 5.01 5.00
N GLU A 9 -0.99 6.21 4.42
CA GLU A 9 0.29 6.59 3.82
C GLU A 9 1.37 6.95 4.84
N SER A 10 1.02 7.62 5.95
CA SER A 10 1.99 8.28 6.83
C SER A 10 1.92 7.80 8.29
N PRO A 11 3.07 7.73 9.00
CA PRO A 11 3.10 7.31 10.41
C PRO A 11 2.26 8.21 11.34
N ALA A 12 2.15 9.50 11.02
CA ALA A 12 1.34 10.43 11.79
C ALA A 12 -0.15 10.07 11.75
N LYS A 13 -0.69 9.79 10.55
CA LYS A 13 -2.08 9.32 10.40
C LYS A 13 -2.32 8.00 11.10
N ALA A 14 -1.36 7.07 11.03
CA ALA A 14 -1.48 5.77 11.68
C ALA A 14 -1.65 5.92 13.20
N LYS A 15 -0.87 6.80 13.81
CA LYS A 15 -0.98 7.12 15.25
C LYS A 15 -2.32 7.75 15.59
N THR A 16 -2.75 8.74 14.80
CA THR A 16 -4.01 9.46 15.04
C THR A 16 -5.23 8.54 14.92
N ILE A 17 -5.32 7.77 13.83
CA ILE A 17 -6.44 6.85 13.59
C ILE A 17 -6.43 5.69 14.60
N GLY A 18 -5.25 5.16 14.94
CA GLY A 18 -5.11 4.11 15.96
C GLY A 18 -5.65 4.54 17.33
N ASN A 19 -5.48 5.81 17.71
CA ASN A 19 -6.03 6.35 18.95
C ASN A 19 -7.57 6.43 18.94
N PHE A 20 -8.19 6.61 17.78
CA PHE A 20 -9.64 6.71 17.65
C PHE A 20 -10.34 5.34 17.62
N LEU A 21 -9.74 4.35 16.97
CA LEU A 21 -10.41 3.08 16.65
C LEU A 21 -10.15 1.96 17.67
N GLY A 22 -9.16 2.10 18.54
CA GLY A 22 -8.90 1.16 19.63
C GLY A 22 -8.36 -0.20 19.16
N LYS A 23 -8.58 -1.25 19.97
CA LYS A 23 -7.84 -2.53 19.87
C LYS A 23 -8.31 -3.48 18.77
N ASP A 24 -9.49 -3.24 18.20
CA ASP A 24 -10.07 -4.08 17.14
C ASP A 24 -9.47 -3.80 15.76
N TYR A 25 -8.74 -2.70 15.64
CA TYR A 25 -8.04 -2.29 14.43
C TYR A 25 -6.53 -2.35 14.64
N GLU A 26 -5.83 -2.78 13.61
CA GLU A 26 -4.40 -2.60 13.45
C GLU A 26 -4.16 -1.57 12.35
N VAL A 27 -3.46 -0.48 12.67
CA VAL A 27 -3.24 0.64 11.74
C VAL A 27 -1.75 0.70 11.39
N ILE A 28 -1.42 0.59 10.10
CA ILE A 28 -0.05 0.55 9.60
C ILE A 28 0.14 1.60 8.53
N ALA A 29 1.31 2.24 8.52
CA ALA A 29 1.69 3.20 7.49
C ALA A 29 2.49 2.53 6.36
N SER A 30 2.13 2.79 5.11
CA SER A 30 2.89 2.38 3.92
C SER A 30 4.19 3.18 3.76
N LYS A 31 4.28 4.35 4.40
CA LYS A 31 5.37 5.33 4.27
C LYS A 31 5.50 5.88 2.85
N GLY A 32 4.36 6.10 2.20
CA GLY A 32 4.26 6.61 0.83
C GLY A 32 4.11 5.50 -0.21
N HIS A 33 4.69 5.71 -1.39
CA HIS A 33 4.65 4.78 -2.53
C HIS A 33 5.50 3.53 -2.27
N ILE A 34 4.87 2.36 -2.40
CA ILE A 34 5.55 1.06 -2.22
C ILE A 34 5.99 0.41 -3.53
N ARG A 35 5.50 0.94 -4.66
CA ARG A 35 5.80 0.49 -6.01
C ARG A 35 6.08 1.68 -6.89
N ASP A 36 7.02 1.52 -7.81
CA ASP A 36 7.42 2.56 -8.76
C ASP A 36 7.91 1.91 -10.05
N LEU A 37 8.13 2.71 -11.08
CA LEU A 37 8.82 2.29 -12.28
C LEU A 37 10.28 1.88 -11.95
N PRO A 38 10.90 1.00 -12.75
CA PRO A 38 12.28 0.60 -12.54
C PRO A 38 13.23 1.80 -12.67
N LYS A 39 14.16 1.96 -11.74
CA LYS A 39 15.12 3.09 -11.75
C LYS A 39 16.14 3.03 -12.88
N SER A 40 16.37 1.84 -13.45
CA SER A 40 17.46 1.57 -14.40
C SER A 40 16.97 1.18 -15.80
N SER A 41 15.66 1.17 -16.05
CA SER A 41 15.10 0.92 -17.38
C SER A 41 13.90 1.83 -17.63
N PHE A 42 13.45 1.93 -18.88
CA PHE A 42 12.35 2.82 -19.26
C PHE A 42 11.04 2.51 -18.52
N GLY A 43 10.79 1.24 -18.18
CA GLY A 43 9.68 0.87 -17.30
C GLY A 43 8.29 0.94 -17.92
N ILE A 44 8.16 1.34 -19.18
CA ILE A 44 6.89 1.38 -19.90
C ILE A 44 7.06 0.57 -21.19
N LYS A 45 6.22 -0.44 -21.37
CA LYS A 45 6.09 -1.15 -22.65
C LYS A 45 5.07 -0.42 -23.51
N ILE A 46 5.36 -0.33 -24.80
CA ILE A 46 4.48 0.26 -25.80
C ILE A 46 4.11 -0.87 -26.76
N GLU A 47 2.89 -1.38 -26.65
CA GLU A 47 2.37 -2.51 -27.41
C GLU A 47 0.93 -2.16 -27.82
N ASP A 48 0.56 -2.38 -29.09
CA ASP A 48 -0.80 -2.17 -29.62
C ASP A 48 -1.43 -0.80 -29.27
N ASP A 49 -0.65 0.28 -29.40
CA ASP A 49 -1.03 1.66 -29.03
C ASP A 49 -1.38 1.87 -27.54
N GLU A 50 -1.01 0.92 -26.66
CA GLU A 50 -1.16 1.00 -25.21
C GLU A 50 0.18 1.28 -24.49
N PHE A 51 0.10 1.99 -23.36
CA PHE A 51 1.24 2.21 -22.46
C PHE A 51 1.12 1.33 -21.22
N ILE A 52 1.95 0.29 -21.13
CA ILE A 52 1.90 -0.71 -20.07
C ILE A 52 3.04 -0.47 -19.07
N PRO A 53 2.77 0.07 -17.87
CA PRO A 53 3.81 0.33 -16.87
C PRO A 53 4.26 -0.96 -16.14
N GLU A 54 5.57 -1.13 -16.02
CA GLU A 54 6.23 -2.20 -15.28
C GLU A 54 6.55 -1.78 -13.84
N TYR A 55 5.53 -1.68 -13.01
CA TYR A 55 5.71 -1.34 -11.60
C TYR A 55 6.40 -2.45 -10.80
N ARG A 56 7.45 -2.08 -10.05
CA ARG A 56 8.20 -2.97 -9.15
C ARG A 56 8.09 -2.49 -7.71
N ILE A 57 8.13 -3.41 -6.76
CA ILE A 57 8.27 -3.05 -5.35
C ILE A 57 9.65 -2.43 -5.17
N THR A 58 9.70 -1.26 -4.53
CA THR A 58 10.95 -0.57 -4.25
C THR A 58 11.76 -1.36 -3.22
N SER A 59 13.09 -1.34 -3.32
CA SER A 59 13.98 -2.17 -2.50
C SER A 59 13.84 -1.88 -1.00
N ASP A 60 13.61 -0.62 -0.65
CA ASP A 60 13.38 -0.13 0.70
C ASP A 60 12.01 -0.54 1.29
N HIS A 61 11.03 -0.88 0.45
CA HIS A 61 9.69 -1.28 0.88
C HIS A 61 9.45 -2.79 0.81
N SER A 62 10.42 -3.60 0.36
CA SER A 62 10.26 -5.05 0.21
C SER A 62 9.91 -5.76 1.53
N ALA A 63 10.54 -5.37 2.64
CA ALA A 63 10.23 -5.92 3.95
C ALA A 63 8.82 -5.52 4.43
N LEU A 64 8.45 -4.25 4.22
CA LEU A 64 7.14 -3.72 4.58
C LEU A 64 6.02 -4.40 3.80
N VAL A 65 6.18 -4.57 2.48
CA VAL A 65 5.18 -5.27 1.65
C VAL A 65 4.99 -6.72 2.11
N LYS A 66 6.08 -7.40 2.49
CA LYS A 66 5.99 -8.75 3.05
C LYS A 66 5.19 -8.79 4.35
N GLU A 67 5.41 -7.80 5.23
CA GLU A 67 4.66 -7.64 6.48
C GLU A 67 3.17 -7.35 6.20
N LEU A 68 2.87 -6.35 5.37
CA LEU A 68 1.51 -5.98 4.98
C LEU A 68 0.77 -7.17 4.37
N LYS A 69 1.42 -7.95 3.50
CA LYS A 69 0.85 -9.17 2.91
C LYS A 69 0.54 -10.25 3.95
N SER A 70 1.38 -10.42 4.96
CA SER A 70 1.10 -11.34 6.06
C SER A 70 -0.11 -10.88 6.86
N LYS A 71 -0.13 -9.61 7.27
CA LYS A 71 -1.21 -9.05 8.08
C LYS A 71 -2.54 -9.00 7.33
N ALA A 72 -2.53 -8.70 6.04
CA ALA A 72 -3.72 -8.72 5.20
C ALA A 72 -4.36 -10.10 5.15
N LYS A 73 -3.57 -11.19 5.09
CA LYS A 73 -4.09 -12.57 5.14
C LYS A 73 -4.72 -12.92 6.50
N ASP A 74 -4.16 -12.36 7.57
CA ASP A 74 -4.61 -12.60 8.94
C ASP A 74 -5.75 -11.68 9.37
N ALA A 75 -5.99 -10.58 8.65
CA ALA A 75 -7.06 -9.64 8.92
C ALA A 75 -8.44 -10.22 8.58
N LYS A 76 -9.48 -9.66 9.22
CA LYS A 76 -10.88 -9.90 8.83
C LYS A 76 -11.25 -9.10 7.58
N GLU A 77 -10.84 -7.84 7.55
CA GLU A 77 -11.07 -6.89 6.46
C GLU A 77 -9.89 -5.93 6.37
N VAL A 78 -9.58 -5.49 5.15
CA VAL A 78 -8.49 -4.56 4.86
C VAL A 78 -9.07 -3.26 4.32
N TYR A 79 -8.77 -2.16 5.00
CA TYR A 79 -9.16 -0.82 4.61
C TYR A 79 -7.93 -0.05 4.11
N LEU A 80 -8.04 0.55 2.92
CA LEU A 80 -7.04 1.46 2.38
C LEU A 80 -7.52 2.88 2.66
N ALA A 81 -6.89 3.53 3.64
CA ALA A 81 -7.26 4.86 4.13
C ALA A 81 -6.18 5.88 3.74
N THR A 82 -5.90 5.95 2.43
CA THR A 82 -5.06 6.98 1.83
C THR A 82 -5.84 8.28 1.64
N ASP A 83 -5.16 9.35 1.24
CA ASP A 83 -5.81 10.62 0.97
C ASP A 83 -6.83 10.54 -0.18
N GLU A 84 -7.88 11.36 -0.07
CA GLU A 84 -8.97 11.48 -1.05
C GLU A 84 -8.55 12.29 -2.29
N ASP A 85 -7.34 12.04 -2.78
CA ASP A 85 -6.81 12.64 -3.99
C ASP A 85 -6.24 11.59 -4.95
N ARG A 86 -5.77 12.05 -6.12
CA ARG A 86 -5.22 11.17 -7.15
C ARG A 86 -4.00 10.38 -6.66
N GLU A 87 -3.16 11.00 -5.83
CA GLU A 87 -1.94 10.35 -5.33
C GLU A 87 -2.29 9.27 -4.31
N GLY A 88 -3.19 9.58 -3.38
CA GLY A 88 -3.72 8.62 -2.42
C GLY A 88 -4.39 7.43 -3.09
N GLU A 89 -5.17 7.64 -4.16
CA GLU A 89 -5.79 6.56 -4.92
C GLU A 89 -4.74 5.68 -5.64
N ALA A 90 -3.69 6.30 -6.20
CA ALA A 90 -2.59 5.56 -6.81
C ALA A 90 -1.82 4.73 -5.76
N ILE A 91 -1.56 5.28 -4.58
CA ILE A 91 -0.93 4.55 -3.46
C ILE A 91 -1.81 3.37 -3.04
N ALA A 92 -3.12 3.58 -2.87
CA ALA A 92 -4.06 2.52 -2.52
C ALA A 92 -4.06 1.40 -3.58
N TYR A 93 -4.15 1.76 -4.87
CA TYR A 93 -4.03 0.81 -5.97
C TYR A 93 -2.74 -0.01 -5.91
N HIS A 94 -1.59 0.65 -5.68
CA HIS A 94 -0.31 -0.02 -5.58
C HIS A 94 -0.21 -0.96 -4.38
N ILE A 95 -0.74 -0.56 -3.22
CA ILE A 95 -0.85 -1.40 -2.02
C ILE A 95 -1.69 -2.63 -2.32
N ALA A 96 -2.91 -2.45 -2.82
CA ALA A 96 -3.83 -3.54 -3.16
C ALA A 96 -3.15 -4.57 -4.08
N LYS A 97 -2.56 -4.09 -5.19
CA LYS A 97 -1.85 -4.96 -6.14
C LYS A 97 -0.62 -5.67 -5.54
N ALA A 98 0.03 -5.10 -4.52
CA ALA A 98 1.23 -5.70 -3.93
C ALA A 98 0.89 -6.79 -2.91
N ILE A 99 -0.16 -6.59 -2.11
CA ILE A 99 -0.52 -7.50 -1.03
C ILE A 99 -1.34 -8.70 -1.53
N GLY A 100 -1.95 -8.60 -2.71
CA GLY A 100 -2.70 -9.68 -3.37
C GLY A 100 -4.16 -9.68 -2.96
#